data_AF-A0A368G8P7-F1
#
_entry.id   AF-A0A368G8P7-F1
#
_cell.length_a   1.000
_cell.length_b   1.000
_cell.length_c   1.000
_cell.angle_alpha   90.00
_cell.angle_beta   90.00
_cell.angle_gamma   90.00
#
_symmetry.space_group_name_H-M   'P 1'
#
loop_
_entity.id
_entity.type
_entity.pdbx_description
1 polymer ?
#
loop_
_entity_poly.entity_id
_entity_poly.type
_entity_poly.pdbx_seq_one_letter_code
_entity_poly.pdbx_strand_id
1 'polypeptide(L)'
;MRIFRTAAGILGSVPKAYAIHRAIRHASLFFAGLSVDDMWEVYGEFLITYACETGWEKMLSCMANNLQEFLDNLNSMHYFIDQIAFKSEMRGPTFQCESVGEGSLRLHYFSHRQGLFPIVKGLVRRTARLLFDMEVKVNVVERSQERRKSGMVEHVVFSLEPDEEHRAGKRLAYKFKRQTRASSDLEVCDPVQPLSLNLKDFSRMFPYHICFNRQMVVEHVGRHLLVEYGLADKKMLKLTELVQLVQPADIQQLTHKSIMTYLNTLFIFQLKHHCKRNEVEKGSSEAFQQPLSLKGQMMPVDGGNSIVFLCSPHVTSVRDILNLKLFISDMPMHDATRDLVMLNQSRICQMELNKRLEETVRKLKGLAEELDKKKHQTDQLLFEFVPSVVADAFRLGKVAPPREFLFRVIRLAREAFLVIETIHNEL
;
A
#
# COMPACT_ATOMS: atom_id res chain seq x y z
N MET A 1 10.76 0.80 -1.32
CA MET A 1 9.94 -0.24 -0.66
C MET A 1 10.37 -0.59 0.77
N ARG A 2 11.66 -0.84 1.09
CA ARG A 2 12.11 -1.08 2.48
C ARG A 2 11.86 0.11 3.43
N ILE A 3 11.91 1.33 2.91
CA ILE A 3 11.90 2.57 3.70
C ILE A 3 10.53 2.94 4.28
N PHE A 4 9.43 2.89 3.52
CA PHE A 4 8.09 3.02 4.10
C PHE A 4 7.71 1.80 4.95
N ARG A 5 8.29 0.62 4.68
CA ARG A 5 8.22 -0.53 5.61
C ARG A 5 8.93 -0.23 6.93
N THR A 6 9.95 0.62 6.91
CA THR A 6 10.62 1.15 8.10
C THR A 6 9.76 2.22 8.75
N ALA A 7 9.31 3.29 8.07
CA ALA A 7 8.49 4.34 8.69
C ALA A 7 7.08 3.89 9.11
N ALA A 8 6.33 3.22 8.21
CA ALA A 8 5.05 2.59 8.54
C ALA A 8 5.29 1.43 9.51
N GLY A 9 6.16 0.47 9.22
CA GLY A 9 6.40 -0.67 10.11
C GLY A 9 7.03 -0.33 11.47
N ILE A 10 7.62 0.85 11.65
CA ILE A 10 8.03 1.42 12.95
C ILE A 10 6.80 1.91 13.73
N LEU A 11 5.84 2.56 13.06
CA LEU A 11 4.66 3.16 13.71
C LEU A 11 3.42 2.26 13.84
N GLY A 12 3.30 1.12 13.15
CA GLY A 12 2.05 0.36 13.27
C GLY A 12 2.15 -1.13 13.41
N SER A 13 3.30 -1.65 13.83
CA SER A 13 3.19 -2.69 14.86
C SER A 13 3.06 -2.01 16.23
N VAL A 14 2.01 -2.37 16.98
CA VAL A 14 1.78 -1.85 18.35
C VAL A 14 3.07 -1.92 19.20
N PRO A 15 3.88 -3.01 19.18
CA PRO A 15 5.10 -3.08 19.96
C PRO A 15 6.17 -2.06 19.58
N LYS A 16 6.32 -1.72 18.29
CA LYS A 16 7.35 -0.78 17.82
C LYS A 16 6.95 0.67 18.08
N ALA A 17 5.66 1.00 17.98
CA ALA A 17 5.14 2.32 18.36
C ALA A 17 5.41 2.63 19.84
N TYR A 18 5.23 1.64 20.74
CA TYR A 18 5.59 1.79 22.15
C TYR A 18 7.10 1.98 22.37
N ALA A 19 7.96 1.35 21.56
CA ALA A 19 9.41 1.52 21.64
C ALA A 19 9.86 2.94 21.23
N ILE A 20 9.28 3.50 20.16
CA ILE A 20 9.52 4.90 19.78
C ILE A 20 9.02 5.83 20.87
N HIS A 21 7.81 5.60 21.37
CA HIS A 21 7.22 6.44 22.41
C HIS A 21 8.08 6.43 23.68
N ARG A 22 8.69 5.29 24.03
CA ARG A 22 9.69 5.20 25.09
C ARG A 22 10.97 5.97 24.73
N ALA A 23 11.49 5.84 23.51
CA ALA A 23 12.67 6.57 23.05
C ALA A 23 12.47 8.09 23.05
N ILE A 24 11.30 8.58 22.60
CA ILE A 24 10.93 10.00 22.62
C ILE A 24 10.80 10.52 24.05
N ARG A 25 10.17 9.75 24.96
CA ARG A 25 10.15 10.11 26.39
C ARG A 25 11.55 10.21 26.96
N HIS A 26 12.44 9.26 26.67
CA HIS A 26 13.83 9.36 27.10
C HIS A 26 14.53 10.57 26.48
N ALA A 27 14.37 10.83 25.17
CA ALA A 27 14.97 11.98 24.51
C ALA A 27 14.48 13.31 25.11
N SER A 28 13.19 13.43 25.46
CA SER A 28 12.65 14.63 26.12
C SER A 28 13.29 14.92 27.48
N LEU A 29 13.82 13.90 28.17
CA LEU A 29 14.58 14.08 29.42
C LEU A 29 16.00 14.63 29.17
N PHE A 30 16.58 14.38 27.99
CA PHE A 30 17.92 14.85 27.62
C PHE A 30 17.90 16.26 26.99
N PHE A 31 16.86 16.58 26.22
CA PHE A 31 16.68 17.90 25.63
C PHE A 31 15.94 18.81 26.62
N ALA A 32 16.68 19.40 27.56
CA ALA A 32 16.15 20.32 28.56
C ALA A 32 15.35 21.46 27.88
N GLY A 33 14.02 21.46 28.09
CA GLY A 33 13.12 22.54 27.64
C GLY A 33 12.01 22.12 26.67
N LEU A 34 12.03 20.90 26.12
CA LEU A 34 10.95 20.41 25.24
C LEU A 34 10.05 19.41 25.98
N SER A 35 8.73 19.61 25.89
CA SER A 35 7.77 18.62 26.39
C SER A 35 7.72 17.39 25.49
N VAL A 36 7.14 16.29 25.99
CA VAL A 36 6.91 15.07 25.19
C VAL A 36 6.01 15.38 23.98
N ASP A 37 5.06 16.30 24.14
CA ASP A 37 4.17 16.73 23.07
C ASP A 37 4.95 17.50 22.00
N ASP A 38 5.84 18.42 22.38
CA ASP A 38 6.70 19.15 21.44
C ASP A 38 7.59 18.19 20.63
N MET A 39 8.13 17.15 21.28
CA MET A 39 8.93 16.14 20.58
C MET A 39 8.12 15.34 19.56
N TRP A 40 6.86 15.01 19.88
CA TRP A 40 5.95 14.35 18.94
C TRP A 40 5.56 15.27 17.78
N GLU A 41 5.39 16.56 18.04
CA GLU A 41 5.14 17.56 17.02
C GLU A 41 6.33 17.66 16.05
N VAL A 42 7.56 17.80 16.55
CA VAL A 42 8.78 17.81 15.74
C VAL A 42 8.93 16.51 14.93
N TYR A 43 8.63 15.36 15.55
CA TYR A 43 8.67 14.08 14.86
C TYR A 43 7.65 13.99 13.71
N GLY A 44 6.45 14.55 13.90
CA GLY A 44 5.44 14.65 12.85
C GLY A 44 5.93 15.46 11.64
N GLU A 45 6.61 16.58 11.86
CA GLU A 45 7.22 17.37 10.77
C GLU A 45 8.34 16.62 10.05
N PHE A 46 9.20 15.96 10.82
CA PHE A 46 10.25 15.12 10.26
C PHE A 46 9.67 14.01 9.38
N LEU A 47 8.57 13.37 9.80
CA LEU A 47 7.98 12.25 9.06
C LEU A 47 7.52 12.63 7.65
N ILE A 48 6.87 13.80 7.48
CA ILE A 48 6.48 14.29 6.15
C ILE A 48 7.70 14.62 5.31
N THR A 49 8.68 15.31 5.89
CA THR A 49 9.93 15.67 5.19
C THR A 49 10.64 14.42 4.68
N TYR A 50 10.81 13.43 5.56
CA TYR A 50 11.40 12.14 5.24
C TYR A 50 10.60 11.38 4.18
N ALA A 51 9.26 11.38 4.26
CA ALA A 51 8.42 10.73 3.25
C ALA A 51 8.63 11.36 1.86
N CYS A 52 8.69 12.70 1.78
CA CYS A 52 8.96 13.40 0.53
C CYS A 52 10.35 13.04 -0.03
N GLU A 53 11.41 13.18 0.77
CA GLU A 53 12.80 12.88 0.38
C GLU A 53 13.01 11.42 -0.04
N THR A 54 12.23 10.50 0.52
CA THR A 54 12.31 9.06 0.20
C THR A 54 11.45 8.65 -1.00
N GLY A 55 10.91 9.63 -1.74
CA GLY A 55 10.27 9.45 -3.03
C GLY A 55 8.74 9.40 -3.02
N TRP A 56 8.09 9.75 -1.90
CA TRP A 56 6.62 9.83 -1.83
C TRP A 56 6.06 11.22 -2.14
N GLU A 57 6.92 12.22 -2.33
CA GLU A 57 6.53 13.59 -2.63
C GLU A 57 5.50 13.66 -3.77
N LYS A 58 5.76 13.00 -4.89
CA LYS A 58 4.85 12.97 -6.05
C LYS A 58 3.50 12.36 -5.71
N MET A 59 3.48 11.28 -4.94
CA MET A 59 2.23 10.63 -4.52
C MET A 59 1.41 11.55 -3.61
N LEU A 60 2.07 12.14 -2.61
CA LEU A 60 1.43 13.06 -1.65
C LEU A 60 0.90 14.32 -2.35
N SER A 61 1.66 14.87 -3.31
CA SER A 61 1.26 16.05 -4.08
C SER A 61 0.06 15.80 -4.99
N CYS A 62 -0.14 14.56 -5.43
CA CYS A 62 -1.27 14.18 -6.28
C CYS A 62 -2.55 13.84 -5.50
N MET A 63 -2.54 13.86 -4.16
CA MET A 63 -3.70 13.44 -3.37
C MET A 63 -4.85 14.44 -3.40
N ALA A 64 -4.56 15.75 -3.47
CA ALA A 64 -5.57 16.80 -3.48
C ALA A 64 -4.97 18.14 -3.91
N ASN A 65 -5.83 19.06 -4.35
CA ASN A 65 -5.45 20.44 -4.67
C ASN A 65 -5.60 21.41 -3.48
N ASN A 66 -6.16 20.93 -2.36
CA ASN A 66 -6.36 21.70 -1.14
C ASN A 66 -6.21 20.84 0.12
N LEU A 67 -5.95 21.48 1.25
CA LEU A 67 -5.67 20.81 2.52
C LEU A 67 -6.87 20.00 3.03
N GLN A 68 -8.09 20.52 2.92
CA GLN A 68 -9.28 19.79 3.37
C GLN A 68 -9.42 18.44 2.64
N GLU A 69 -9.37 18.45 1.30
CA GLU A 69 -9.45 17.23 0.50
C GLU A 69 -8.25 16.30 0.74
N PHE A 70 -7.07 16.85 0.99
CA PHE A 70 -5.91 16.05 1.35
C PHE A 70 -6.17 15.25 2.64
N LEU A 71 -6.71 15.92 3.66
CA LEU A 71 -7.04 15.32 4.96
C LEU A 71 -8.16 14.27 4.82
N ASP A 72 -9.17 14.52 4.00
CA ASP A 72 -10.22 13.55 3.69
C ASP A 72 -9.66 12.30 3.00
N ASN A 73 -8.66 12.47 2.12
CA ASN A 73 -8.03 11.37 1.39
C ASN A 73 -7.00 10.55 2.21
N LEU A 74 -6.63 10.99 3.42
CA LEU A 74 -5.68 10.25 4.27
C LEU A 74 -6.15 8.84 4.61
N ASN A 75 -7.46 8.64 4.83
CA ASN A 75 -8.02 7.32 5.13
C ASN A 75 -7.79 6.36 3.95
N SER A 76 -8.01 6.83 2.72
CA SER A 76 -7.79 6.06 1.50
C SER A 76 -6.31 5.73 1.31
N MET A 77 -5.42 6.66 1.62
CA MET A 77 -3.97 6.44 1.55
C MET A 77 -3.49 5.43 2.60
N HIS A 78 -3.96 5.54 3.84
CA HIS A 78 -3.68 4.54 4.89
C HIS A 78 -4.15 3.15 4.50
N TYR A 79 -5.36 3.04 3.95
CA TYR A 79 -5.88 1.78 3.42
C TYR A 79 -4.97 1.22 2.32
N PHE A 80 -4.56 2.05 1.36
CA PHE A 80 -3.65 1.63 0.28
C PHE A 80 -2.31 1.12 0.83
N ILE A 81 -1.69 1.85 1.76
CA ILE A 81 -0.43 1.48 2.38
C ILE A 81 -0.57 0.13 3.10
N ASP A 82 -1.60 -0.01 3.93
CA ASP A 82 -1.77 -1.19 4.76
C ASP A 82 -2.16 -2.43 3.96
N GLN A 83 -3.20 -2.32 3.13
CA GLN A 83 -3.84 -3.46 2.48
C GLN A 83 -3.22 -3.81 1.13
N ILE A 84 -2.72 -2.82 0.38
CA ILE A 84 -2.26 -3.02 -1.00
C ILE A 84 -0.72 -3.04 -1.06
N ALA A 85 -0.07 -2.01 -0.52
CA ALA A 85 1.37 -1.83 -0.69
C ALA A 85 2.21 -2.75 0.20
N PHE A 86 1.85 -2.88 1.49
CA PHE A 86 2.68 -3.58 2.46
C PHE A 86 2.08 -4.85 3.04
N LYS A 87 0.75 -5.05 2.91
CA LYS A 87 0.00 -6.16 3.54
C LYS A 87 0.41 -6.33 5.00
N SER A 88 0.41 -5.21 5.71
CA SER A 88 0.84 -5.14 7.10
C SER A 88 -0.34 -5.31 8.05
N GLU A 89 -0.07 -5.48 9.34
CA GLU A 89 -1.08 -5.37 10.39
C GLU A 89 -1.13 -3.93 10.96
N MET A 90 -0.97 -2.93 10.09
CA MET A 90 -0.90 -1.54 10.51
C MET A 90 -2.29 -1.01 10.84
N ARG A 91 -2.56 -0.73 12.12
CA ARG A 91 -3.74 0.04 12.51
C ARG A 91 -3.44 1.54 12.44
N GLY A 92 -3.62 2.11 11.25
CA GLY A 92 -3.55 3.56 11.02
C GLY A 92 -4.68 4.31 11.76
N PRO A 93 -4.47 5.59 12.10
CA PRO A 93 -5.56 6.42 12.60
C PRO A 93 -6.54 6.77 11.47
N THR A 94 -7.76 7.16 11.87
CA THR A 94 -8.81 7.64 10.97
C THR A 94 -8.95 9.16 11.13
N PHE A 95 -9.10 9.86 10.02
CA PHE A 95 -9.31 11.30 9.97
C PHE A 95 -10.69 11.62 9.40
N GLN A 96 -11.36 12.63 9.94
CA GLN A 96 -12.55 13.22 9.31
C GLN A 96 -12.39 14.73 9.35
N CYS A 97 -12.48 15.39 8.19
CA CYS A 97 -12.32 16.82 8.10
C CYS A 97 -13.68 17.47 7.77
N GLU A 98 -14.11 18.38 8.64
CA GLU A 98 -15.34 19.15 8.45
C GLU A 98 -14.98 20.62 8.29
N SER A 99 -15.74 21.35 7.47
CA SER A 99 -15.60 22.81 7.42
C SER A 99 -16.53 23.46 8.43
N VAL A 100 -15.98 24.37 9.24
CA VAL A 100 -16.74 25.12 10.24
C VAL A 100 -16.77 26.59 9.83
N GLY A 101 -17.93 27.03 9.34
CA GLY A 101 -18.11 28.39 8.82
C GLY A 101 -17.22 28.68 7.60
N GLU A 102 -16.90 29.96 7.39
CA GLU A 102 -16.12 30.42 6.24
C GLU A 102 -14.60 30.29 6.43
N GLY A 103 -14.10 30.26 7.67
CA GLY A 103 -12.69 30.53 7.95
C GLY A 103 -11.86 29.40 8.56
N SER A 104 -12.44 28.27 8.97
CA SER A 104 -11.70 27.22 9.67
C SER A 104 -12.14 25.80 9.30
N LEU A 105 -11.26 24.84 9.57
CA LEU A 105 -11.54 23.41 9.46
C LEU A 105 -11.50 22.77 10.85
N ARG A 106 -12.35 21.76 11.04
CA ARG A 106 -12.35 20.90 12.20
C ARG A 106 -11.89 19.51 11.79
N LEU A 107 -10.75 19.07 12.31
CA LEU A 107 -10.17 17.77 12.02
C LEU A 107 -10.41 16.84 13.20
N HIS A 108 -11.18 15.78 12.98
CA HIS A 108 -11.42 14.72 13.94
C HIS A 108 -10.39 13.61 13.71
N TYR A 109 -9.64 13.29 14.76
CA TYR A 109 -8.64 12.23 14.78
C TYR A 109 -9.09 11.10 15.69
N PHE A 110 -9.14 9.88 15.16
CA PHE A 110 -9.48 8.67 15.92
C PHE A 110 -8.31 7.69 15.88
N SER A 111 -7.90 7.18 17.05
CA SER A 111 -6.77 6.26 17.15
C SER A 111 -6.91 5.28 18.31
N HIS A 112 -6.59 4.01 18.08
CA HIS A 112 -6.42 3.01 19.14
C HIS A 112 -5.10 3.21 19.93
N ARG A 113 -4.20 4.06 19.45
CA ARG A 113 -2.91 4.35 20.09
C ARG A 113 -3.02 5.66 20.87
N GLN A 114 -3.12 5.53 22.18
CA GLN A 114 -3.30 6.66 23.09
C GLN A 114 -2.03 7.52 23.22
N GLY A 115 -2.21 8.83 23.31
CA GLY A 115 -1.14 9.79 23.57
C GLY A 115 -0.28 10.15 22.35
N LEU A 116 -0.66 9.68 21.15
CA LEU A 116 0.06 10.00 19.91
C LEU A 116 -0.52 11.21 19.17
N PHE A 117 -1.63 11.79 19.64
CA PHE A 117 -2.29 12.92 18.96
C PHE A 117 -1.37 14.13 18.66
N PRO A 118 -0.32 14.48 19.44
CA PRO A 118 0.50 15.64 19.11
C PRO A 118 1.23 15.49 17.76
N ILE A 119 1.50 14.25 17.31
CA ILE A 119 2.11 14.00 15.99
C ILE A 119 1.28 14.64 14.86
N VAL A 120 -0.04 14.70 15.01
CA VAL A 120 -0.96 15.25 14.00
C VAL A 120 -0.69 16.73 13.78
N LYS A 121 -0.33 17.48 14.82
CA LYS A 121 -0.03 18.92 14.69
C LYS A 121 1.18 19.13 13.79
N GLY A 122 2.26 18.38 14.01
CA GLY A 122 3.45 18.42 13.15
C GLY A 122 3.19 17.96 11.73
N LEU A 123 2.47 16.84 11.56
CA LEU A 123 2.09 16.30 10.26
C LEU A 123 1.31 17.33 9.43
N VAL A 124 0.26 17.93 9.99
CA VAL A 124 -0.59 18.90 9.29
C VAL A 124 0.18 20.16 8.97
N ARG A 125 0.94 20.73 9.92
CA ARG A 125 1.75 21.94 9.70
C ARG A 125 2.77 21.74 8.60
N ARG A 126 3.52 20.63 8.61
CA ARG A 126 4.53 20.38 7.59
C ARG A 126 3.93 20.08 6.22
N THR A 127 2.82 19.35 6.18
CA THR A 127 2.09 19.07 4.93
C THR A 127 1.58 20.36 4.30
N ALA A 128 0.95 21.24 5.09
CA ALA A 128 0.46 22.54 4.63
C ALA A 128 1.57 23.39 4.00
N ARG A 129 2.73 23.48 4.68
CA ARG A 129 3.90 24.20 4.17
C ARG A 129 4.47 23.60 2.89
N LEU A 130 4.72 22.29 2.88
CA LEU A 130 5.43 21.65 1.76
C LEU A 130 4.57 21.45 0.51
N LEU A 131 3.29 21.10 0.66
CA LEU A 131 2.44 20.73 -0.47
C LEU A 131 1.55 21.88 -0.94
N PHE A 132 1.19 22.81 -0.04
CA PHE A 132 0.22 23.86 -0.33
C PHE A 132 0.79 25.27 -0.22
N ASP A 133 2.04 25.43 0.25
CA ASP A 133 2.68 26.73 0.48
C ASP A 133 1.83 27.61 1.42
N MET A 134 1.43 27.01 2.55
CA MET A 134 0.49 27.61 3.50
C MET A 134 0.96 27.36 4.93
N GLU A 135 0.84 28.39 5.77
CA GLU A 135 0.98 28.27 7.22
C GLU A 135 -0.38 27.98 7.85
N VAL A 136 -0.44 26.97 8.71
CA VAL A 136 -1.68 26.57 9.41
C VAL A 136 -1.43 26.48 10.90
N LYS A 137 -2.25 27.20 11.67
CA LYS A 137 -2.30 27.08 13.12
C LYS A 137 -3.18 25.90 13.49
N VAL A 138 -2.65 24.98 14.30
CA VAL A 138 -3.34 23.75 14.71
C VAL A 138 -3.50 23.74 16.23
N ASN A 139 -4.75 23.85 16.70
CA ASN A 139 -5.07 23.88 18.13
C ASN A 139 -5.94 22.67 18.50
N VAL A 140 -5.73 22.11 19.68
CA VAL A 140 -6.61 21.06 20.23
C VAL A 140 -7.83 21.73 20.86
N VAL A 141 -9.02 21.32 20.44
CA VAL A 141 -10.31 21.83 20.93
C VAL A 141 -10.90 20.88 21.96
N GLU A 142 -10.91 19.58 21.64
CA GLU A 142 -11.54 18.57 22.47
C GLU A 142 -10.70 17.30 22.48
N ARG A 143 -10.72 16.61 23.62
CA ARG A 143 -10.13 15.28 23.80
C ARG A 143 -11.11 14.40 24.55
N SER A 144 -11.44 13.26 23.97
CA SER A 144 -12.34 12.28 24.56
C SER A 144 -11.80 10.88 24.33
N GLN A 145 -12.35 9.91 25.06
CA GLN A 145 -12.06 8.50 24.85
C GLN A 145 -13.38 7.75 24.69
N GLU A 146 -13.49 7.02 23.59
CA GLU A 146 -14.67 6.24 23.27
C GLU A 146 -14.36 4.75 23.35
N ARG A 147 -15.26 3.99 23.98
CA ARG A 147 -15.17 2.53 23.97
C ARG A 147 -15.87 1.99 22.74
N ARG A 148 -15.09 1.50 21.77
CA ARG A 148 -15.59 0.84 20.56
C ARG A 148 -15.40 -0.68 20.67
N LYS A 149 -16.02 -1.45 19.76
CA LYS A 149 -15.83 -2.92 19.69
C LYS A 149 -14.36 -3.31 19.50
N SER A 150 -13.61 -2.45 18.82
CA SER A 150 -12.19 -2.61 18.48
C SER A 150 -11.23 -2.27 19.65
N GLY A 151 -11.74 -1.74 20.76
CA GLY A 151 -10.97 -1.31 21.93
C GLY A 151 -11.30 0.12 22.37
N MET A 152 -10.48 0.67 23.27
CA MET A 152 -10.53 2.11 23.55
C MET A 152 -9.94 2.89 22.37
N VAL A 153 -10.67 3.90 21.93
CA VAL A 153 -10.27 4.81 20.85
C VAL A 153 -10.17 6.20 21.44
N GLU A 154 -8.98 6.81 21.32
CA GLU A 154 -8.79 8.22 21.62
C GLU A 154 -9.36 9.03 20.45
N HIS A 155 -10.24 9.98 20.76
CA HIS A 155 -10.79 10.94 19.81
C HIS A 155 -10.31 12.35 20.19
N VAL A 156 -9.65 13.00 19.25
CA VAL A 156 -9.13 14.36 19.42
C VAL A 156 -9.67 15.23 18.30
N VAL A 157 -10.21 16.38 18.67
CA VAL A 157 -10.72 17.38 17.72
C VAL A 157 -9.71 18.52 17.64
N PHE A 158 -9.23 18.79 16.44
CA PHE A 158 -8.34 19.92 16.15
C PHE A 158 -9.10 21.02 15.40
N SER A 159 -8.79 22.27 15.73
CA SER A 159 -9.14 23.44 14.93
C SER A 159 -7.93 23.82 14.07
N LEU A 160 -8.17 23.97 12.77
CA LEU A 160 -7.19 24.40 11.79
C LEU A 160 -7.56 25.80 11.30
N GLU A 161 -6.63 26.73 11.41
CA GLU A 161 -6.78 28.11 10.94
C GLU A 161 -5.65 28.42 9.95
N PRO A 162 -5.95 28.90 8.74
CA PRO A 162 -4.93 29.27 7.77
C PRO A 162 -4.34 30.65 8.08
N ASP A 163 -3.19 30.94 7.47
CA ASP A 163 -2.64 32.28 7.39
C ASP A 163 -3.55 33.28 6.64
N GLU A 164 -3.18 34.56 6.67
CA GLU A 164 -3.97 35.65 6.09
C GLU A 164 -4.13 35.57 4.56
N GLU A 165 -3.24 34.88 3.84
CA GLU A 165 -3.31 34.76 2.37
C GLU A 165 -4.28 33.67 1.92
N HIS A 166 -4.52 32.68 2.79
CA HIS A 166 -5.34 31.50 2.55
C HIS A 166 -6.72 31.56 3.24
N ARG A 167 -7.08 32.70 3.87
CA ARG A 167 -8.41 32.94 4.43
C ARG A 167 -9.49 33.15 3.37
N ALA A 168 -10.75 32.96 3.77
CA ALA A 168 -11.91 33.24 2.92
C ALA A 168 -11.86 34.67 2.34
N GLY A 169 -12.25 34.79 1.06
CA GLY A 169 -12.20 36.06 0.31
C GLY A 169 -10.81 36.42 -0.24
N LYS A 170 -9.77 35.62 0.01
CA LYS A 170 -8.43 35.82 -0.55
C LYS A 170 -8.17 34.92 -1.76
N ARG A 171 -7.18 35.29 -2.57
CA ARG A 171 -6.83 34.59 -3.82
C ARG A 171 -6.48 33.12 -3.59
N LEU A 172 -5.82 32.78 -2.48
CA LEU A 172 -5.33 31.42 -2.21
C LEU A 172 -6.26 30.60 -1.31
N ALA A 173 -7.46 31.10 -1.00
CA ALA A 173 -8.44 30.41 -0.14
C ALA A 173 -8.78 28.98 -0.62
N TYR A 174 -8.75 28.77 -1.94
CA TYR A 174 -9.02 27.48 -2.56
C TYR A 174 -8.03 26.38 -2.18
N LYS A 175 -6.82 26.72 -1.73
CA LYS A 175 -5.81 25.74 -1.28
C LYS A 175 -6.06 25.28 0.15
N PHE A 176 -6.79 26.04 0.95
CA PHE A 176 -7.10 25.65 2.32
C PHE A 176 -8.34 24.78 2.40
N LYS A 177 -9.42 25.25 1.78
CA LYS A 177 -10.76 24.67 1.89
C LYS A 177 -11.28 24.32 0.51
N ARG A 178 -12.03 23.20 0.44
CA ARG A 178 -12.73 22.80 -0.77
C ARG A 178 -13.66 23.92 -1.19
N GLN A 179 -13.51 24.40 -2.42
CA GLN A 179 -14.52 25.25 -3.02
C GLN A 179 -15.74 24.38 -3.30
N THR A 180 -16.77 24.49 -2.45
CA THR A 180 -18.10 24.04 -2.81
C THR A 180 -18.62 24.94 -3.93
N ARG A 181 -18.28 24.63 -5.18
CA ARG A 181 -19.06 25.06 -6.35
C ARG A 181 -20.41 24.33 -6.39
N ALA A 182 -21.13 24.34 -5.27
CA ALA A 182 -22.41 23.68 -5.15
C ALA A 182 -23.38 24.67 -4.50
N SER A 183 -23.94 25.56 -5.32
CA SER A 183 -25.32 26.09 -5.25
C SER A 183 -25.57 27.45 -5.93
N SER A 184 -24.60 28.08 -6.64
CA SER A 184 -24.89 29.31 -7.41
C SER A 184 -24.85 29.14 -8.94
N ASP A 185 -24.05 28.21 -9.45
CA ASP A 185 -23.78 28.09 -10.91
C ASP A 185 -24.26 26.75 -11.49
N LEU A 186 -25.01 25.96 -10.71
CA LEU A 186 -26.00 25.09 -11.36
C LEU A 186 -27.07 26.06 -11.86
N GLU A 187 -26.88 26.54 -13.09
CA GLU A 187 -28.00 26.92 -13.93
C GLU A 187 -29.12 25.95 -13.62
N VAL A 188 -30.27 26.51 -13.24
CA VAL A 188 -31.54 25.83 -13.14
C VAL A 188 -31.61 24.90 -14.35
N CYS A 189 -31.29 23.61 -14.18
CA CYS A 189 -31.68 22.63 -15.16
C CYS A 189 -33.19 22.73 -15.15
N ASP A 190 -33.72 23.31 -16.21
CA ASP A 190 -35.13 23.39 -16.51
C ASP A 190 -35.79 22.07 -16.03
N PRO A 191 -36.94 22.12 -15.32
CA PRO A 191 -37.51 20.95 -14.66
C PRO A 191 -38.03 19.84 -15.61
N VAL A 192 -37.60 19.81 -16.87
CA VAL A 192 -38.11 18.93 -17.93
C VAL A 192 -37.02 18.45 -18.90
N GLN A 193 -35.81 18.11 -18.42
CA GLN A 193 -34.98 17.19 -19.19
C GLN A 193 -35.07 15.80 -18.57
N PRO A 194 -35.72 14.82 -19.25
CA PRO A 194 -35.67 13.45 -18.79
C PRO A 194 -34.20 13.03 -18.72
N LEU A 195 -33.76 12.61 -17.54
CA LEU A 195 -32.44 11.99 -17.36
C LEU A 195 -32.25 10.98 -18.48
N SER A 196 -31.21 11.15 -19.29
CA SER A 196 -30.96 10.29 -20.45
C SER A 196 -30.63 8.84 -20.05
N LEU A 197 -30.43 8.59 -18.76
CA LEU A 197 -30.14 7.29 -18.18
C LEU A 197 -31.36 6.78 -17.39
N ASN A 198 -31.96 5.69 -17.85
CA ASN A 198 -32.97 4.98 -17.07
C ASN A 198 -32.32 4.04 -16.02
N LEU A 199 -33.11 3.59 -15.05
CA LEU A 199 -32.64 2.72 -13.97
C LEU A 199 -32.07 1.39 -14.48
N LYS A 200 -32.61 0.84 -15.57
CA LYS A 200 -32.14 -0.44 -16.14
C LYS A 200 -30.74 -0.31 -16.71
N ASP A 201 -30.45 0.81 -17.37
CA ASP A 201 -29.13 1.10 -17.92
C ASP A 201 -28.14 1.44 -16.79
N PHE A 202 -28.56 2.22 -15.79
CA PHE A 202 -27.76 2.43 -14.57
C PHE A 202 -27.37 1.11 -13.88
N SER A 203 -28.32 0.19 -13.69
CA SER A 203 -28.09 -1.12 -13.07
C SER A 203 -27.21 -2.06 -13.90
N ARG A 204 -27.09 -1.81 -15.22
CA ARG A 204 -26.15 -2.51 -16.10
C ARG A 204 -24.76 -1.88 -16.06
N MET A 205 -24.67 -0.55 -15.99
CA MET A 205 -23.41 0.16 -15.85
C MET A 205 -22.74 -0.13 -14.51
N PHE A 206 -23.51 -0.16 -13.41
CA PHE A 206 -23.02 -0.43 -12.06
C PHE A 206 -23.57 -1.77 -11.55
N PRO A 207 -23.00 -2.92 -11.96
CA PRO A 207 -23.58 -4.24 -11.69
C PRO A 207 -23.57 -4.65 -10.21
N TYR A 208 -22.80 -3.97 -9.36
CA TYR A 208 -22.64 -4.27 -7.93
C TYR A 208 -23.26 -3.24 -6.99
N HIS A 209 -23.87 -2.15 -7.49
CA HIS A 209 -24.40 -1.12 -6.60
C HIS A 209 -25.53 -1.64 -5.70
N ILE A 210 -25.74 -0.99 -4.56
CA ILE A 210 -26.87 -1.26 -3.65
C ILE A 210 -27.50 0.09 -3.28
N CYS A 211 -28.78 0.27 -3.54
CA CYS A 211 -29.54 1.45 -3.15
C CYS A 211 -30.52 1.10 -2.02
N PHE A 212 -30.58 1.92 -0.98
CA PHE A 212 -31.45 1.70 0.17
C PHE A 212 -31.90 3.02 0.80
N ASN A 213 -33.08 3.01 1.41
CA ASN A 213 -33.68 4.18 2.07
C ASN A 213 -33.21 4.37 3.52
N ARG A 214 -33.70 5.44 4.18
CA ARG A 214 -33.43 5.75 5.60
C ARG A 214 -33.75 4.61 6.57
N GLN A 215 -34.72 3.76 6.25
CA GLN A 215 -35.11 2.61 7.05
C GLN A 215 -34.23 1.38 6.79
N MET A 216 -33.14 1.53 6.03
CA MET A 216 -32.22 0.47 5.65
C MET A 216 -32.89 -0.62 4.80
N VAL A 217 -33.96 -0.30 4.09
CA VAL A 217 -34.63 -1.21 3.16
C VAL A 217 -34.03 -1.02 1.78
N VAL A 218 -33.59 -2.11 1.17
CA VAL A 218 -32.99 -2.10 -0.18
C VAL A 218 -34.09 -1.83 -1.20
N GLU A 219 -33.90 -0.76 -1.98
CA GLU A 219 -34.83 -0.31 -3.02
C GLU A 219 -34.51 -0.96 -4.36
N HIS A 220 -33.23 -1.00 -4.74
CA HIS A 220 -32.73 -1.70 -5.92
C HIS A 220 -31.26 -2.06 -5.79
N VAL A 221 -30.82 -3.02 -6.61
CA VAL A 221 -29.43 -3.48 -6.66
C VAL A 221 -28.96 -3.60 -8.11
N GLY A 222 -27.65 -3.62 -8.29
CA GLY A 222 -27.01 -3.85 -9.58
C GLY A 222 -27.36 -5.20 -10.19
N ARG A 223 -27.30 -5.27 -11.52
CA ARG A 223 -27.76 -6.43 -12.28
C ARG A 223 -27.06 -7.74 -11.91
N HIS A 224 -25.76 -7.69 -11.62
CA HIS A 224 -25.01 -8.89 -11.25
C HIS A 224 -25.46 -9.42 -9.89
N LEU A 225 -25.61 -8.54 -8.88
CA LEU A 225 -26.16 -8.93 -7.57
C LEU A 225 -27.59 -9.47 -7.69
N LEU A 226 -28.43 -8.83 -8.50
CA LEU A 226 -29.81 -9.26 -8.70
C LEU A 226 -29.91 -10.70 -9.21
N VAL A 227 -29.10 -11.05 -10.23
CA VAL A 227 -29.17 -12.33 -10.94
C VAL A 227 -28.38 -13.43 -10.21
N GLU A 228 -27.11 -13.18 -9.93
CA GLU A 228 -26.16 -14.19 -9.43
C GLU A 228 -26.34 -14.49 -7.93
N TYR A 229 -26.88 -13.55 -7.16
CA TYR A 229 -27.14 -13.72 -5.72
C TYR A 229 -28.64 -13.92 -5.40
N GLY A 230 -29.48 -14.10 -6.42
CA GLY A 230 -30.89 -14.46 -6.24
C GLY A 230 -31.70 -13.44 -5.45
N LEU A 231 -31.46 -12.14 -5.67
CA LEU A 231 -32.12 -11.08 -4.92
C LEU A 231 -33.46 -10.65 -5.53
N ALA A 232 -33.79 -11.15 -6.73
CA ALA A 232 -35.02 -10.78 -7.45
C ALA A 232 -36.32 -11.14 -6.71
N ASP A 233 -36.33 -12.26 -5.98
CA ASP A 233 -37.55 -12.79 -5.34
C ASP A 233 -37.75 -12.26 -3.91
N LYS A 234 -36.82 -11.45 -3.39
CA LYS A 234 -36.85 -10.96 -2.01
C LYS A 234 -37.53 -9.61 -1.91
N LYS A 235 -38.80 -9.61 -1.50
CA LYS A 235 -39.52 -8.36 -1.18
C LYS A 235 -39.04 -7.81 0.17
N MET A 236 -38.86 -6.49 0.24
CA MET A 236 -38.53 -5.75 1.46
C MET A 236 -37.26 -6.24 2.19
N LEU A 237 -36.21 -6.54 1.43
CA LEU A 237 -34.93 -6.97 1.99
C LEU A 237 -34.25 -5.82 2.76
N LYS A 238 -33.90 -6.06 4.03
CA LYS A 238 -33.09 -5.10 4.80
C LYS A 238 -31.62 -5.20 4.40
N LEU A 239 -30.92 -4.08 4.37
CA LEU A 239 -29.48 -4.02 4.08
C LEU A 239 -28.69 -4.92 5.04
N THR A 240 -29.05 -4.94 6.32
CA THR A 240 -28.41 -5.77 7.35
C THR A 240 -28.60 -7.28 7.14
N GLU A 241 -29.60 -7.69 6.37
CA GLU A 241 -29.82 -9.09 5.99
C GLU A 241 -29.03 -9.47 4.75
N LEU A 242 -28.74 -8.50 3.88
CA LEU A 242 -27.95 -8.68 2.66
C LEU A 242 -26.45 -8.67 2.94
N VAL A 243 -25.98 -7.71 3.74
CA VAL A 243 -24.56 -7.48 3.98
C VAL A 243 -24.19 -7.49 5.46
N GLN A 244 -22.92 -7.77 5.71
CA GLN A 244 -22.22 -7.55 6.96
C GLN A 244 -21.16 -6.46 6.75
N LEU A 245 -21.16 -5.45 7.59
CA LEU A 245 -20.10 -4.43 7.59
C LEU A 245 -18.78 -5.03 8.05
N VAL A 246 -17.75 -4.91 7.22
CA VAL A 246 -16.36 -5.28 7.53
C VAL A 246 -15.55 -4.04 7.88
N GLN A 247 -15.68 -2.98 7.08
CA GLN A 247 -15.04 -1.68 7.32
C GLN A 247 -16.00 -0.54 7.02
N PRO A 248 -16.01 0.54 7.81
CA PRO A 248 -15.20 0.77 9.02
C PRO A 248 -15.63 -0.10 10.21
N ALA A 249 -14.67 -0.71 10.92
CA ALA A 249 -14.95 -1.63 12.05
C ALA A 249 -15.53 -0.93 13.30
N ASP A 250 -15.44 0.39 13.33
CA ASP A 250 -15.85 1.22 14.47
C ASP A 250 -17.36 1.45 14.55
N ILE A 251 -18.08 1.24 13.44
CA ILE A 251 -19.53 1.36 13.40
C ILE A 251 -20.15 0.17 14.13
N GLN A 252 -20.73 0.42 15.30
CA GLN A 252 -21.30 -0.65 16.13
C GLN A 252 -22.61 -1.21 15.56
N GLN A 253 -23.45 -0.32 15.02
CA GLN A 253 -24.75 -0.61 14.43
C GLN A 253 -24.87 0.09 13.08
N LEU A 254 -25.18 -0.67 12.04
CA LEU A 254 -25.35 -0.14 10.69
C LEU A 254 -26.70 0.56 10.58
N THR A 255 -26.69 1.88 10.78
CA THR A 255 -27.86 2.76 10.68
C THR A 255 -27.60 3.88 9.68
N HIS A 256 -28.67 4.47 9.13
CA HIS A 256 -28.55 5.62 8.22
C HIS A 256 -27.71 6.76 8.83
N LYS A 257 -28.01 7.15 10.08
CA LYS A 257 -27.24 8.18 10.80
C LYS A 257 -25.75 7.83 10.92
N SER A 258 -25.43 6.57 11.23
CA SER A 258 -24.03 6.14 11.30
C SER A 258 -23.35 6.23 9.94
N ILE A 259 -24.01 5.82 8.85
CA ILE A 259 -23.44 5.93 7.50
C ILE A 259 -23.21 7.39 7.13
N MET A 260 -24.18 8.27 7.42
CA MET A 260 -24.06 9.72 7.17
C MET A 260 -22.87 10.36 7.91
N THR A 261 -22.55 9.87 9.11
CA THR A 261 -21.40 10.34 9.90
C THR A 261 -20.06 9.92 9.27
N TYR A 262 -20.06 8.82 8.50
CA TYR A 262 -18.85 8.21 7.94
C TYR A 262 -18.82 8.28 6.40
N LEU A 263 -19.57 9.19 5.77
CA LEU A 263 -19.70 9.28 4.29
C LEU A 263 -18.36 9.39 3.57
N ASN A 264 -17.40 10.14 4.14
CA ASN A 264 -16.07 10.34 3.56
C ASN A 264 -15.12 9.17 3.80
N THR A 265 -15.61 8.04 4.33
CA THR A 265 -14.81 6.84 4.56
C THR A 265 -15.13 5.74 3.55
N LEU A 266 -14.17 4.85 3.35
CA LEU A 266 -14.34 3.67 2.52
C LEU A 266 -15.18 2.63 3.28
N PHE A 267 -16.20 2.09 2.60
CA PHE A 267 -17.01 0.99 3.13
C PHE A 267 -16.64 -0.32 2.45
N ILE A 268 -16.50 -1.36 3.26
CA ILE A 268 -16.38 -2.75 2.80
C ILE A 268 -17.50 -3.57 3.42
N PHE A 269 -18.33 -4.14 2.57
CA PHE A 269 -19.43 -5.02 2.94
C PHE A 269 -19.17 -6.44 2.46
N GLN A 270 -19.35 -7.42 3.34
CA GLN A 270 -19.36 -8.82 2.98
C GLN A 270 -20.80 -9.26 2.74
N LEU A 271 -21.08 -9.86 1.58
CA LEU A 271 -22.40 -10.41 1.28
C LEU A 271 -22.67 -11.67 2.09
N LYS A 272 -23.89 -11.80 2.60
CA LYS A 272 -24.36 -12.97 3.36
C LYS A 272 -24.97 -14.05 2.46
N HIS A 273 -25.39 -13.69 1.25
CA HIS A 273 -25.97 -14.64 0.29
C HIS A 273 -24.90 -15.33 -0.53
N HIS A 274 -25.14 -16.60 -0.86
CA HIS A 274 -24.26 -17.37 -1.73
C HIS A 274 -24.53 -17.04 -3.20
N CYS A 275 -23.46 -17.04 -3.99
CA CYS A 275 -23.54 -16.95 -5.44
C CYS A 275 -24.10 -18.27 -6.00
N LYS A 276 -25.02 -18.20 -6.97
CA LYS A 276 -25.55 -19.37 -7.69
C LYS A 276 -24.46 -20.21 -8.34
N ARG A 277 -23.37 -19.58 -8.81
CA ARG A 277 -22.19 -20.28 -9.36
C ARG A 277 -21.43 -21.13 -8.34
N ASN A 278 -21.67 -20.89 -7.04
CA ASN A 278 -21.10 -21.65 -5.94
C ASN A 278 -22.00 -22.79 -5.47
N GLU A 279 -23.18 -22.99 -6.06
CA GLU A 279 -23.99 -24.18 -5.83
C GLU A 279 -23.26 -25.39 -6.43
N VAL A 280 -22.55 -26.13 -5.57
CA VAL A 280 -21.94 -27.40 -5.97
C VAL A 280 -22.97 -28.52 -5.77
N GLU A 281 -22.94 -29.52 -6.65
CA GLU A 281 -23.75 -30.73 -6.51
C GLU A 281 -23.55 -31.34 -5.10
N LYS A 282 -24.66 -31.79 -4.49
CA LYS A 282 -24.67 -32.41 -3.16
C LYS A 282 -23.72 -33.62 -3.15
N GLY A 283 -22.54 -33.47 -2.55
CA GLY A 283 -21.61 -34.59 -2.34
C GLY A 283 -20.13 -34.32 -2.56
N SER A 284 -19.73 -33.17 -3.13
CA SER A 284 -18.30 -32.84 -3.25
C SER A 284 -17.78 -32.14 -1.99
N SER A 285 -16.61 -32.56 -1.50
CA SER A 285 -15.92 -31.99 -0.33
C SER A 285 -15.27 -30.62 -0.60
N GLU A 286 -15.50 -29.99 -1.76
CA GLU A 286 -14.85 -28.75 -2.21
C GLU A 286 -15.81 -27.56 -2.27
N ALA A 287 -16.69 -27.42 -1.28
CA ALA A 287 -17.40 -26.16 -1.09
C ALA A 287 -16.43 -25.09 -0.56
N PHE A 288 -15.66 -24.45 -1.45
CA PHE A 288 -14.91 -23.25 -1.10
C PHE A 288 -15.89 -22.08 -0.92
N GLN A 289 -16.27 -21.85 0.35
CA GLN A 289 -17.31 -20.92 0.80
C GLN A 289 -16.77 -19.50 1.09
N GLN A 290 -15.89 -18.92 0.25
CA GLN A 290 -15.49 -17.53 0.52
C GLN A 290 -16.61 -16.57 0.11
N PRO A 291 -17.17 -15.76 1.03
CA PRO A 291 -18.22 -14.81 0.69
C PRO A 291 -17.64 -13.61 -0.07
N LEU A 292 -18.39 -13.10 -1.05
CA LEU A 292 -18.00 -11.92 -1.80
C LEU A 292 -18.00 -10.68 -0.90
N SER A 293 -16.88 -9.97 -0.87
CA SER A 293 -16.77 -8.65 -0.27
C SER A 293 -16.83 -7.58 -1.35
N LEU A 294 -17.57 -6.52 -1.10
CA LEU A 294 -17.77 -5.36 -1.96
C LEU A 294 -17.13 -4.15 -1.29
N LYS A 295 -16.28 -3.44 -2.03
CA LYS A 295 -15.60 -2.23 -1.58
C LYS A 295 -16.15 -1.04 -2.35
N GLY A 296 -16.52 0.03 -1.65
CA GLY A 296 -17.12 1.20 -2.29
C GLY A 296 -17.29 2.41 -1.39
N GLN A 297 -18.06 3.37 -1.88
CA GLN A 297 -18.40 4.61 -1.20
C GLN A 297 -19.91 4.81 -1.17
N MET A 298 -20.36 5.56 -0.16
CA MET A 298 -21.76 5.88 0.07
C MET A 298 -22.07 7.24 -0.55
N MET A 299 -23.06 7.30 -1.43
CA MET A 299 -23.51 8.53 -2.07
C MET A 299 -24.96 8.80 -1.65
N PRO A 300 -25.23 9.83 -0.82
CA PRO A 300 -26.59 10.22 -0.51
C PRO A 300 -27.26 10.81 -1.76
N VAL A 301 -28.49 10.39 -2.03
CA VAL A 301 -29.33 10.87 -3.13
C VAL A 301 -30.68 11.31 -2.57
N ASP A 302 -31.47 12.04 -3.37
CA ASP A 302 -32.79 12.55 -2.97
C ASP A 302 -32.76 13.30 -1.62
N GLY A 303 -31.85 14.28 -1.50
CA GLY A 303 -31.67 15.03 -0.25
C GLY A 303 -31.24 14.17 0.96
N GLY A 304 -30.71 12.96 0.72
CA GLY A 304 -30.32 12.01 1.76
C GLY A 304 -31.45 11.09 2.25
N ASN A 305 -32.57 10.99 1.51
CA ASN A 305 -33.61 10.00 1.78
C ASN A 305 -33.18 8.58 1.39
N SER A 306 -32.38 8.46 0.33
CA SER A 306 -31.76 7.21 -0.08
C SER A 306 -30.25 7.35 -0.16
N ILE A 307 -29.55 6.23 -0.04
CA ILE A 307 -28.10 6.14 -0.18
C ILE A 307 -27.81 5.09 -1.23
N VAL A 308 -27.00 5.46 -2.22
CA VAL A 308 -26.43 4.54 -3.21
C VAL A 308 -25.03 4.17 -2.76
N PHE A 309 -24.83 2.89 -2.46
CA PHE A 309 -23.51 2.31 -2.28
C PHE A 309 -22.95 1.92 -3.65
N LEU A 310 -22.08 2.77 -4.20
CA LEU A 310 -21.34 2.50 -5.43
C LEU A 310 -20.09 1.70 -5.09
N CYS A 311 -20.00 0.47 -5.59
CA CYS A 311 -18.97 -0.45 -5.18
C CYS A 311 -18.56 -1.42 -6.29
N SER A 312 -17.42 -2.07 -6.03
CA SER A 312 -16.80 -3.09 -6.87
C SER A 312 -16.41 -4.30 -6.03
N PRO A 313 -16.27 -5.50 -6.63
CA PRO A 313 -15.74 -6.67 -5.96
C PRO A 313 -14.40 -6.36 -5.29
N HIS A 314 -14.25 -6.71 -4.02
CA HIS A 314 -13.01 -6.52 -3.30
C HIS A 314 -12.02 -7.65 -3.62
N VAL A 315 -11.43 -7.58 -4.81
CA VAL A 315 -10.43 -8.54 -5.32
C VAL A 315 -9.15 -7.82 -5.71
N THR A 316 -8.00 -8.39 -5.36
CA THR A 316 -6.68 -7.79 -5.64
C THR A 316 -5.76 -8.69 -6.44
N SER A 317 -6.06 -9.99 -6.49
CA SER A 317 -5.26 -11.00 -7.17
C SER A 317 -6.13 -11.92 -8.03
N VAL A 318 -5.49 -12.56 -9.02
CA VAL A 318 -6.15 -13.59 -9.85
C VAL A 318 -6.65 -14.76 -8.99
N ARG A 319 -5.96 -15.08 -7.89
CA ARG A 319 -6.40 -16.12 -6.95
C ARG A 319 -7.70 -15.76 -6.27
N ASP A 320 -7.89 -14.49 -5.90
CA ASP A 320 -9.14 -14.02 -5.26
C ASP A 320 -10.33 -14.20 -6.23
N ILE A 321 -10.12 -13.88 -7.51
CA ILE A 321 -11.13 -14.06 -8.56
C ILE A 321 -11.52 -15.54 -8.70
N LEU A 322 -10.53 -16.43 -8.76
CA LEU A 322 -10.76 -17.88 -8.85
C LEU A 322 -11.50 -18.42 -7.63
N ASN A 323 -11.08 -18.02 -6.42
CA ASN A 323 -11.70 -18.46 -5.17
C ASN A 323 -13.16 -18.02 -5.05
N LEU A 324 -13.49 -16.84 -5.57
CA LEU A 324 -14.86 -16.30 -5.58
C LEU A 324 -15.69 -16.76 -6.79
N LYS A 325 -15.10 -17.56 -7.69
CA LYS A 325 -15.68 -17.94 -9.00
C LYS A 325 -16.21 -16.74 -9.80
N LEU A 326 -15.50 -15.63 -9.72
CA LEU A 326 -15.73 -14.46 -10.55
C LEU A 326 -14.97 -14.59 -11.86
N PHE A 327 -15.42 -13.87 -12.87
CA PHE A 327 -14.68 -13.64 -14.10
C PHE A 327 -14.33 -12.18 -14.22
N ILE A 328 -13.28 -11.91 -14.99
CA ILE A 328 -12.88 -10.54 -15.35
C ILE A 328 -14.01 -9.80 -16.06
N SER A 329 -14.84 -10.51 -16.83
CA SER A 329 -16.04 -9.97 -17.50
C SER A 329 -17.17 -9.55 -16.55
N ASP A 330 -17.16 -10.01 -15.30
CA ASP A 330 -18.17 -9.59 -14.32
C ASP A 330 -17.90 -8.17 -13.79
N MET A 331 -16.67 -7.68 -13.93
CA MET A 331 -16.30 -6.29 -13.65
C MET A 331 -16.44 -5.43 -14.92
N PRO A 332 -17.15 -4.29 -14.88
CA PRO A 332 -17.27 -3.37 -16.02
C PRO A 332 -15.92 -2.86 -16.53
N MET A 333 -15.88 -2.46 -17.79
CA MET A 333 -14.66 -1.93 -18.43
C MET A 333 -14.15 -0.63 -17.79
N HIS A 334 -15.04 0.16 -17.20
CA HIS A 334 -14.69 1.41 -16.49
C HIS A 334 -14.31 1.16 -15.02
N ASP A 335 -14.42 -0.06 -14.53
CA ASP A 335 -14.04 -0.41 -13.15
C ASP A 335 -12.53 -0.60 -13.07
N ALA A 336 -11.86 0.28 -12.32
CA ALA A 336 -10.42 0.23 -12.11
C ALA A 336 -9.93 -1.07 -11.44
N THR A 337 -10.80 -1.79 -10.72
CA THR A 337 -10.47 -3.09 -10.10
C THR A 337 -10.06 -4.11 -11.15
N ARG A 338 -10.66 -4.05 -12.34
CA ARG A 338 -10.34 -4.92 -13.48
C ARG A 338 -8.87 -4.79 -13.88
N ASP A 339 -8.41 -3.55 -14.08
CA ASP A 339 -7.04 -3.26 -14.47
C ASP A 339 -6.07 -3.49 -13.30
N LEU A 340 -6.50 -3.18 -12.08
CA LEU A 340 -5.70 -3.40 -10.87
C LEU A 340 -5.29 -4.87 -10.72
N VAL A 341 -6.21 -5.82 -10.94
CA VAL A 341 -5.89 -7.25 -10.83
C VAL A 341 -4.84 -7.65 -11.86
N MET A 342 -4.96 -7.16 -13.10
CA MET A 342 -4.01 -7.43 -14.18
C MET A 342 -2.63 -6.82 -13.91
N LEU A 343 -2.60 -5.56 -13.46
CA LEU A 343 -1.37 -4.86 -13.08
C LEU A 343 -0.68 -5.55 -11.90
N ASN A 344 -1.44 -5.98 -10.90
CA ASN A 344 -0.90 -6.73 -9.76
C ASN A 344 -0.29 -8.06 -10.19
N GLN A 345 -0.94 -8.78 -11.12
CA GLN A 345 -0.39 -10.01 -11.66
C GLN A 345 0.91 -9.76 -12.44
N SER A 346 0.93 -8.73 -13.29
CA SER A 346 2.14 -8.31 -14.01
C SER A 346 3.29 -7.96 -13.05
N ARG A 347 2.99 -7.18 -12.00
CA ARG A 347 3.94 -6.84 -10.94
C ARG A 347 4.51 -8.09 -10.25
N ILE A 348 3.67 -9.06 -9.91
CA ILE A 348 4.11 -10.32 -9.29
C ILE A 348 5.05 -11.08 -10.24
N CYS A 349 4.71 -11.18 -11.52
CA CYS A 349 5.57 -11.81 -12.53
C CYS A 349 6.92 -11.10 -12.67
N GLN A 350 6.94 -9.76 -12.72
CA GLN A 350 8.18 -8.98 -12.78
C GLN A 350 9.05 -9.17 -11.54
N MET A 351 8.44 -9.21 -10.35
CA MET A 351 9.17 -9.47 -9.11
C MET A 351 9.82 -10.87 -9.10
N GLU A 352 9.09 -11.88 -9.56
CA GLU A 352 9.62 -13.25 -9.67
C GLU A 352 10.77 -13.33 -10.69
N LEU A 353 10.65 -12.63 -11.83
CA LEU A 353 11.73 -12.54 -12.82
C LEU A 353 12.97 -11.84 -12.24
N ASN A 354 12.80 -10.71 -11.56
CA ASN A 354 13.91 -9.98 -10.93
C ASN A 354 14.59 -10.83 -9.86
N LYS A 355 13.83 -11.60 -9.07
CA LYS A 355 14.40 -12.52 -8.08
C LYS A 355 15.27 -13.59 -8.74
N ARG A 356 14.82 -14.20 -9.84
CA ARG A 356 15.61 -15.18 -10.61
C ARG A 356 16.86 -14.55 -11.21
N LEU A 357 16.77 -13.30 -11.66
CA LEU A 357 17.92 -12.54 -12.15
C LEU A 357 18.94 -12.32 -11.03
N GLU A 358 18.51 -11.87 -9.85
CA GLU A 358 19.39 -11.69 -8.69
C GLU A 358 20.09 -12.99 -8.27
N GLU A 359 19.37 -14.12 -8.26
CA GLU A 359 19.92 -15.44 -7.96
C GLU A 359 20.95 -15.86 -9.01
N THR A 360 20.69 -15.64 -10.30
CA THR A 360 21.63 -15.93 -11.39
C THR A 360 22.87 -15.06 -11.30
N VAL A 361 22.73 -13.75 -11.06
CA VAL A 361 23.86 -12.83 -10.86
C VAL A 361 24.70 -13.26 -9.66
N ARG A 362 24.09 -13.71 -8.56
CA ARG A 362 24.80 -14.22 -7.39
C ARG A 362 25.60 -15.48 -7.72
N LYS A 363 25.00 -16.43 -8.45
CA LYS A 363 25.68 -17.65 -8.91
C LYS A 363 26.84 -17.34 -9.85
N LEU A 364 26.65 -16.43 -10.81
CA LEU A 364 27.69 -16.01 -11.74
C LEU A 364 28.88 -15.36 -11.01
N LYS A 365 28.62 -14.51 -10.01
CA LYS A 365 29.68 -13.95 -9.16
C LYS A 365 30.46 -15.05 -8.42
N GLY A 366 29.76 -16.02 -7.83
CA GLY A 366 30.41 -17.17 -7.17
C GLY A 366 31.28 -17.99 -8.12
N LEU A 367 30.78 -18.30 -9.33
CA LEU A 367 31.56 -19.04 -10.34
C LEU A 367 32.78 -18.26 -10.83
N ALA A 368 32.67 -16.93 -10.98
CA ALA A 368 33.81 -16.09 -11.35
C ALA A 368 34.90 -16.11 -10.26
N GLU A 369 34.52 -16.02 -8.99
CA GLU A 369 35.47 -16.13 -7.86
C GLU A 369 36.15 -17.50 -7.79
N GLU A 370 35.41 -18.59 -8.03
CA GLU A 370 35.99 -19.94 -8.09
C GLU A 370 36.94 -20.12 -9.28
N LEU A 371 36.58 -19.56 -10.45
CA LEU A 371 37.42 -19.57 -11.64
C LEU A 371 38.73 -18.83 -11.39
N ASP A 372 38.68 -17.66 -10.74
CA ASP A 372 39.88 -16.89 -10.40
C ASP A 372 40.79 -17.64 -9.41
N LYS A 373 40.21 -18.34 -8.42
CA LYS A 373 40.98 -19.20 -7.51
C LYS A 373 41.67 -20.35 -8.24
N LYS A 374 40.94 -21.06 -9.11
CA LYS A 374 41.51 -22.16 -9.90
C LYS A 374 42.60 -21.65 -10.84
N LYS A 375 42.40 -20.49 -11.47
CA LYS A 375 43.42 -19.85 -12.30
C LYS A 375 44.69 -19.57 -11.52
N HIS A 376 44.59 -19.01 -10.31
CA HIS A 376 45.75 -18.80 -9.44
C HIS A 376 46.46 -20.12 -9.06
N GLN A 377 45.70 -21.18 -8.76
CA GLN A 377 46.28 -22.49 -8.46
C GLN A 377 47.01 -23.09 -9.67
N THR A 378 46.42 -23.00 -10.87
CA THR A 378 47.07 -23.45 -12.10
C THR A 378 48.33 -22.65 -12.39
N ASP A 379 48.28 -21.33 -12.22
CA ASP A 379 49.45 -20.46 -12.38
C ASP A 379 50.55 -20.85 -11.38
N GLN A 380 50.22 -21.08 -10.11
CA GLN A 380 51.20 -21.54 -9.10
C GLN A 380 51.87 -22.86 -9.49
N LEU A 381 51.09 -23.87 -9.86
CA LEU A 381 51.62 -25.17 -10.29
C LEU A 381 52.54 -25.01 -11.50
N LEU A 382 52.21 -24.14 -12.45
CA LEU A 382 53.05 -23.88 -13.62
C LEU A 382 54.46 -23.42 -13.25
N PHE A 383 54.58 -22.56 -12.23
CA PHE A 383 55.87 -22.06 -11.72
C PHE A 383 56.62 -23.06 -10.83
N GLU A 384 55.95 -24.08 -10.30
CA GLU A 384 56.61 -25.16 -9.53
C GLU A 384 57.34 -26.16 -10.45
N PHE A 385 56.79 -26.47 -11.63
CA PHE A 385 57.33 -27.49 -12.52
C PHE A 385 58.35 -26.98 -13.54
N VAL A 386 58.34 -25.68 -13.86
CA VAL A 386 59.14 -25.13 -14.96
C VAL A 386 59.71 -23.76 -14.57
N PRO A 387 60.96 -23.41 -14.98
CA PRO A 387 61.53 -22.08 -14.70
C PRO A 387 60.63 -20.93 -15.14
N SER A 388 60.65 -19.83 -14.38
CA SER A 388 59.78 -18.65 -14.57
C SER A 388 59.69 -18.16 -16.01
N VAL A 389 60.81 -18.11 -16.72
CA VAL A 389 60.89 -17.67 -18.13
C VAL A 389 60.05 -18.53 -19.08
N VAL A 390 59.95 -19.84 -18.81
CA VAL A 390 59.16 -20.78 -19.62
C VAL A 390 57.69 -20.79 -19.17
N ALA A 391 57.44 -20.70 -17.87
CA ALA A 391 56.09 -20.56 -17.32
C ALA A 391 55.39 -19.29 -17.84
N ASP A 392 56.08 -18.14 -17.89
CA ASP A 392 55.56 -16.90 -18.45
C ASP A 392 55.25 -17.01 -19.95
N ALA A 393 56.08 -17.74 -20.70
CA ALA A 393 55.83 -18.01 -22.13
C ALA A 393 54.56 -18.88 -22.32
N PHE A 394 54.39 -19.93 -21.51
CA PHE A 394 53.20 -20.78 -21.52
C PHE A 394 51.93 -20.03 -21.11
N ARG A 395 51.99 -19.15 -20.11
CA ARG A 395 50.84 -18.32 -19.69
C ARG A 395 50.33 -17.40 -20.80
N LEU A 396 51.23 -16.95 -21.67
CA LEU A 396 50.91 -16.12 -22.84
C LEU A 396 50.55 -16.95 -24.09
N GLY A 397 50.47 -18.29 -23.98
CA GLY A 397 50.20 -19.19 -25.10
C GLY A 397 51.33 -19.25 -26.14
N LYS A 398 52.55 -18.83 -25.77
CA LYS A 398 53.72 -18.83 -26.65
C LYS A 398 54.56 -20.07 -26.41
N VAL A 399 55.16 -20.59 -27.47
CA VAL A 399 56.13 -21.68 -27.38
C VAL A 399 57.45 -21.10 -26.87
N ALA A 400 58.00 -21.68 -25.80
CA ALA A 400 59.30 -21.27 -25.28
C ALA A 400 60.40 -21.73 -26.25
N PRO A 401 61.27 -20.81 -26.74
CA PRO A 401 62.31 -21.17 -27.68
C PRO A 401 63.38 -22.06 -27.01
N PRO A 402 63.97 -23.03 -27.72
CA PRO A 402 65.08 -23.84 -27.22
C PRO A 402 66.24 -22.94 -26.78
N ARG A 403 66.85 -23.26 -25.63
CA ARG A 403 68.03 -22.55 -25.13
C ARG A 403 69.13 -23.52 -24.77
N GLU A 404 70.33 -23.25 -25.25
CA GLU A 404 71.54 -23.92 -24.80
C GLU A 404 72.07 -23.24 -23.55
N PHE A 405 72.57 -24.04 -22.60
CA PHE A 405 73.13 -23.55 -21.34
C PHE A 405 74.57 -24.04 -21.25
N LEU A 406 75.52 -23.10 -21.16
CA LEU A 406 76.97 -23.34 -21.23
C LEU A 406 77.53 -24.17 -20.06
N PHE A 407 76.89 -24.14 -18.89
CA PHE A 407 77.28 -24.92 -17.71
C PHE A 407 76.05 -25.50 -17.02
N ARG A 408 76.01 -26.82 -16.85
CA ARG A 408 74.94 -27.53 -16.12
C ARG A 408 75.53 -28.58 -15.19
N VAL A 409 74.99 -28.64 -13.98
CA VAL A 409 75.25 -29.73 -13.03
C VAL A 409 73.96 -30.55 -12.93
N ILE A 410 73.98 -31.77 -13.44
CA ILE A 410 72.86 -32.71 -13.34
C ILE A 410 73.14 -33.63 -12.16
N ARG A 411 72.30 -33.56 -11.12
CA ARG A 411 72.39 -34.45 -9.96
C ARG A 411 71.33 -35.52 -10.10
N LEU A 412 71.73 -36.74 -10.46
CA LEU A 412 70.84 -37.89 -10.53
C LEU A 412 70.63 -38.46 -9.12
N ALA A 413 69.37 -38.67 -8.73
CA ALA A 413 69.05 -39.33 -7.47
C ALA A 413 69.49 -40.80 -7.53
N ARG A 414 70.09 -41.29 -6.43
CA ARG A 414 70.80 -42.59 -6.35
C ARG A 414 69.94 -43.83 -6.63
N GLU A 415 68.61 -43.73 -6.69
CA GLU A 415 67.72 -44.87 -6.98
C GLU A 415 67.36 -45.04 -8.47
N ALA A 416 67.73 -44.11 -9.35
CA ALA A 416 67.51 -44.25 -10.79
C ALA A 416 68.62 -45.02 -11.53
N PHE A 417 69.65 -45.48 -10.81
CA PHE A 417 70.82 -46.12 -11.42
C PHE A 417 70.63 -47.60 -11.78
N LEU A 418 69.48 -48.22 -11.49
CA LEU A 418 69.27 -49.65 -11.75
C LEU A 418 68.59 -50.00 -13.10
N VAL A 419 68.24 -49.03 -13.94
CA VAL A 419 67.49 -49.31 -15.20
C VAL A 419 68.23 -48.87 -16.47
N ILE A 420 69.35 -48.15 -16.39
CA ILE A 420 70.07 -47.67 -17.60
C ILE A 420 71.26 -48.57 -17.99
N GLU A 421 71.69 -49.51 -17.14
CA GLU A 421 72.80 -50.43 -17.50
C GLU A 421 72.39 -51.60 -18.42
N THR A 422 71.11 -51.77 -18.78
CA THR A 422 70.66 -52.92 -19.58
C THR A 422 70.27 -52.60 -21.03
N ILE A 423 70.49 -51.38 -21.54
CA ILE A 423 70.21 -51.05 -22.96
C ILE A 423 71.48 -50.53 -23.68
N HIS A 424 72.63 -51.11 -23.35
CA HIS A 424 73.87 -50.86 -24.11
C HIS A 424 74.58 -52.14 -24.56
N ASN A 425 73.82 -53.22 -24.78
CA ASN A 425 74.35 -54.46 -25.37
C ASN A 425 73.47 -55.12 -26.44
N GLU A 426 72.41 -54.45 -26.94
CA GLU A 426 71.74 -54.86 -28.18
C GLU A 426 71.40 -53.62 -29.03
N LEU A 427 72.38 -53.17 -29.81
CA LEU A 427 72.24 -52.59 -31.16
C LEU A 427 73.61 -52.39 -31.80
#